data_AF-A0A2P1PPP6-F1
#
_entry.id   AF-A0A2P1PPP6-F1
#
_cell.length_a   1.000
_cell.length_b   1.000
_cell.length_c   1.000
_cell.angle_alpha   90.00
_cell.angle_beta   90.00
_cell.angle_gamma   90.00
#
_symmetry.space_group_name_H-M   'P 1'
#
loop_
_entity.id
_entity.type
_entity.pdbx_description
1 polymer ?
#
loop_
_entity_poly.entity_id
_entity_poly.type
_entity_poly.pdbx_seq_one_letter_code
_entity_poly.pdbx_strand_id
1 'polypeptide(L)'
;MAIVILGKTACSICGNLLVDGDDIVSTMHFVHDQAHPFWRFSDSGMHQRCFIDWPQREAFRQLHNQAIGTMIWGEGHSWHMDERGNILRVEGVRG
;
A
#
# COMPACT_ATOMS: atom_id res chain seq x y z
N MET A 1 2.22 8.37 5.96
CA MET A 1 0.84 8.25 5.45
C MET A 1 0.80 9.11 4.20
N ALA A 2 0.69 8.50 3.03
CA ALA A 2 0.66 9.24 1.78
C ALA A 2 -0.61 10.11 1.72
N ILE A 3 -0.45 11.43 1.65
CA ILE A 3 -1.57 12.32 1.35
C ILE A 3 -1.77 12.30 -0.17
N VAL A 4 -2.86 11.68 -0.62
CA VAL A 4 -3.25 11.69 -2.03
C VAL A 4 -4.13 12.91 -2.29
N ILE A 5 -3.64 13.84 -3.12
CA ILE A 5 -4.38 15.00 -3.60
C ILE A 5 -4.74 14.74 -5.06
N LEU A 6 -6.02 14.50 -5.33
CA LEU A 6 -6.49 14.23 -6.68
C LEU A 6 -6.17 15.40 -7.63
N GLY A 7 -5.73 15.08 -8.83
CA GLY A 7 -5.25 16.02 -9.84
C GLY A 7 -3.86 16.61 -9.56
N LYS A 8 -3.18 16.22 -8.47
CA LYS A 8 -1.83 16.71 -8.12
C LYS A 8 -0.85 15.60 -7.77
N THR A 9 -1.31 14.51 -7.17
CA THR A 9 -0.48 13.35 -6.84
C THR A 9 -0.33 12.46 -8.07
N ALA A 10 0.90 12.14 -8.45
CA ALA A 10 1.19 11.17 -9.49
C ALA A 10 1.17 9.74 -8.92
N CYS A 11 0.64 8.79 -9.71
CA CYS A 11 0.76 7.36 -9.47
C CYS A 11 2.24 6.97 -9.47
N SER A 12 2.71 6.34 -8.39
CA SER A 12 4.12 5.97 -8.23
C SER A 12 4.62 4.89 -9.19
N ILE A 13 3.70 4.19 -9.87
CA ILE A 13 4.00 3.16 -10.88
C ILE A 13 4.07 3.77 -12.29
N CYS A 14 3.01 4.43 -12.77
CA CYS A 14 2.93 4.89 -14.15
C CYS A 14 3.28 6.37 -14.35
N GLY A 15 3.35 7.16 -13.28
CA GLY A 15 3.66 8.60 -13.31
C GLY A 15 2.49 9.51 -13.69
N ASN A 16 1.35 8.97 -14.12
CA ASN A 16 0.16 9.76 -14.43
C ASN A 16 -0.54 10.25 -13.16
N LEU A 17 -1.24 11.38 -13.23
CA LEU A 17 -2.00 11.91 -12.10
C LEU A 17 -3.12 10.95 -11.68
N LEU A 18 -3.30 10.81 -10.37
CA LEU A 18 -4.49 10.21 -9.76
C LEU A 18 -5.61 11.26 -9.82
N VAL A 19 -6.76 10.91 -10.39
CA VAL A 19 -7.88 11.85 -10.58
C VAL A 19 -9.16 11.32 -9.93
N ASP A 20 -10.19 12.16 -9.93
CA ASP A 20 -11.51 11.76 -9.44
C ASP A 20 -12.08 10.59 -10.26
N GLY A 21 -12.67 9.61 -9.57
CA GLY A 21 -13.18 8.37 -10.16
C GLY A 21 -12.15 7.25 -10.34
N ASP A 22 -10.86 7.48 -10.07
CA ASP A 22 -9.86 6.41 -10.02
C ASP A 22 -10.04 5.54 -8.76
N ASP A 23 -9.94 4.22 -8.91
CA ASP A 23 -9.66 3.33 -7.78
C ASP A 23 -8.20 3.51 -7.37
N ILE A 24 -7.95 3.87 -6.11
CA ILE A 24 -6.61 4.23 -5.62
C ILE A 24 -6.17 3.26 -4.52
N VAL A 25 -4.98 2.71 -4.70
CA VAL A 25 -4.22 2.03 -3.64
C VAL A 25 -3.31 3.06 -3.01
N SER A 26 -3.39 3.21 -1.69
CA SER A 26 -2.49 4.08 -0.92
C SER A 26 -1.91 3.30 0.24
N THR A 27 -0.63 3.55 0.52
CA THR A 27 0.07 2.91 1.64
C THR A 27 0.63 3.97 2.57
N MET A 28 0.72 3.61 3.86
CA MET A 28 1.51 4.37 4.82
C MET A 28 2.95 3.89 4.77
N HIS A 29 3.91 4.79 4.99
CA HIS A 29 5.32 4.45 5.09
C HIS A 29 5.57 3.18 5.93
N PHE A 30 6.12 2.14 5.30
CA PHE A 30 6.44 0.86 5.95
C PHE A 30 7.84 0.32 5.62
N VAL A 31 8.54 0.91 4.64
CA VAL A 31 9.91 0.53 4.26
C VAL A 31 10.87 1.63 4.69
N HIS A 32 11.73 1.37 5.67
CA HIS A 32 12.62 2.39 6.24
C HIS A 32 13.92 2.58 5.46
N ASP A 33 14.43 1.51 4.83
CA ASP A 33 15.66 1.57 4.04
C ASP A 33 15.42 2.25 2.69
N GLN A 34 16.05 3.39 2.46
CA GLN A 34 15.93 4.18 1.23
C GLN A 34 16.53 3.48 0.00
N ALA A 35 17.49 2.56 0.22
CA ALA A 35 18.07 1.77 -0.86
C ALA A 35 17.14 0.63 -1.29
N HIS A 36 16.11 0.31 -0.50
CA HIS A 36 15.18 -0.76 -0.83
C HIS A 36 14.36 -0.39 -2.07
N PRO A 37 14.22 -1.29 -3.07
CA PRO A 37 13.50 -1.01 -4.32
C PRO A 37 12.06 -0.53 -4.12
N PHE A 38 11.41 -0.98 -3.04
CA PHE A 38 10.04 -0.60 -2.69
C PHE A 38 9.90 0.68 -1.87
N TRP A 39 11.01 1.31 -1.43
CA TRP A 39 10.96 2.48 -0.56
C TRP A 39 10.06 3.59 -1.12
N ARG A 40 10.25 3.94 -2.40
CA ARG A 40 9.49 5.00 -3.08
C ARG A 40 7.98 4.71 -3.22
N PHE A 41 7.58 3.45 -3.10
CA PHE A 41 6.18 3.03 -3.23
C PHE A 41 5.49 2.92 -1.87
N SER A 42 6.28 2.80 -0.79
CA SER A 42 5.81 2.49 0.55
C SER A 42 5.10 3.63 1.28
N ASP A 43 5.16 4.87 0.79
CA ASP A 43 4.37 6.00 1.28
C ASP A 43 3.83 6.79 0.08
N SER A 44 3.13 6.09 -0.81
CA SER A 44 2.64 6.64 -2.07
C SER A 44 1.21 6.22 -2.41
N GLY A 45 0.60 6.96 -3.33
CA GLY A 45 -0.64 6.57 -4.00
C GLY A 45 -0.35 6.01 -5.40
N MET A 46 -1.16 5.05 -5.83
CA MET A 46 -1.11 4.46 -7.16
C MET A 46 -2.50 4.03 -7.63
N HIS A 47 -2.73 4.01 -8.94
CA HIS A 47 -3.94 3.44 -9.51
C HIS A 47 -4.05 1.96 -9.14
N GLN A 48 -5.23 1.50 -8.76
CA GLN A 48 -5.48 0.10 -8.44
C GLN A 48 -5.15 -0.79 -9.64
N ARG A 49 -5.51 -0.37 -10.86
CA ARG A 49 -5.15 -1.11 -12.08
C ARG A 49 -3.63 -1.23 -12.26
N CYS A 50 -2.90 -0.13 -12.06
CA CYS A 50 -1.44 -0.17 -12.13
C CYS A 50 -0.84 -1.11 -11.08
N PHE A 51 -1.39 -1.14 -9.87
CA PHE A 51 -0.97 -2.08 -8.84
C PHE A 51 -1.25 -3.53 -9.24
N ILE A 52 -2.46 -3.83 -9.76
CA ILE A 52 -2.85 -5.18 -10.20
C ILE A 52 -1.93 -5.68 -11.31
N ASP A 53 -1.59 -4.83 -12.28
CA ASP A 53 -0.76 -5.19 -13.43
C ASP A 53 0.75 -5.16 -13.12
N TRP A 54 1.14 -4.68 -11.94
CA TRP A 54 2.56 -4.53 -11.58
C TRP A 54 3.20 -5.90 -11.29
N PRO A 55 4.26 -6.31 -12.02
CA PRO A 55 4.87 -7.63 -11.81
C PRO A 55 5.40 -7.86 -10.40
N GLN A 56 5.75 -6.78 -9.68
CA GLN A 56 6.29 -6.85 -8.32
C GLN A 56 5.20 -6.75 -7.23
N ARG A 57 3.92 -6.70 -7.61
CA ARG A 57 2.75 -6.58 -6.72
C ARG A 57 2.80 -7.57 -5.56
N GLU A 58 3.08 -8.83 -5.85
CA GLU A 58 3.06 -9.88 -4.84
C GLU A 58 4.15 -9.68 -3.78
N ALA A 59 5.38 -9.38 -4.21
CA ALA A 59 6.49 -9.10 -3.31
C ALA A 59 6.24 -7.86 -2.45
N PHE A 60 5.64 -6.82 -3.04
CA PHE A 60 5.25 -5.61 -2.31
C PHE A 60 4.16 -5.90 -1.26
N ARG A 61 3.12 -6.64 -1.65
CA ARG A 61 2.02 -7.06 -0.76
C ARG A 61 2.54 -7.87 0.44
N GLN A 62 3.42 -8.84 0.18
CA GLN A 62 4.01 -9.65 1.24
C GLN A 62 4.85 -8.81 2.20
N LEU A 63 5.69 -7.91 1.68
CA LEU A 63 6.48 -7.01 2.51
C LEU A 63 5.60 -6.08 3.35
N HIS A 64 4.55 -5.50 2.75
CA HIS A 64 3.57 -4.68 3.47
C HIS A 64 2.93 -5.47 4.61
N ASN A 65 2.44 -6.69 4.34
CA ASN A 65 1.76 -7.50 5.34
C ASN A 65 2.71 -8.01 6.44
N GLN A 66 3.99 -8.23 6.15
CA GLN A 66 5.00 -8.54 7.16
C GLN A 66 5.29 -7.34 8.07
N ALA A 67 5.39 -6.14 7.48
CA ALA A 67 5.72 -4.92 8.21
C ALA A 67 4.54 -4.39 9.04
N ILE A 68 3.33 -4.38 8.46
CA ILE A 68 2.13 -3.75 9.03
C ILE A 68 1.13 -4.78 9.57
N GLY A 69 1.00 -5.94 8.91
CA GLY A 69 0.04 -6.99 9.30
C GLY A 69 0.39 -7.71 10.60
N THR A 70 1.60 -7.54 11.12
CA THR A 70 2.01 -8.02 12.44
C THR A 70 1.79 -6.98 13.54
N MET A 71 1.52 -5.72 13.19
CA MET A 71 1.20 -4.69 14.17
C MET A 71 -0.24 -4.86 14.64
N ILE A 72 -0.39 -5.34 15.86
CA ILE A 72 -1.68 -5.42 16.54
C ILE A 72 -1.99 -4.04 17.14
N TRP A 73 -3.00 -3.37 16.59
CA TRP A 73 -3.46 -2.07 17.09
C TRP A 73 -4.73 -2.24 17.93
N GLY A 74 -4.80 -1.57 19.10
CA GLY A 74 -5.99 -1.51 19.94
C GLY A 74 -6.52 -2.88 20.38
N GLU A 75 -7.78 -3.19 20.07
CA GLU A 75 -8.52 -4.38 20.52
C GLU A 75 -8.03 -5.72 19.96
N GLY A 76 -6.91 -5.78 19.26
CA GLY A 76 -6.37 -7.05 18.72
C GLY A 76 -6.50 -7.21 17.21
N HIS A 77 -6.48 -6.13 16.43
CA HIS A 77 -6.69 -6.22 14.98
C HIS A 77 -5.41 -5.94 14.22
N SER A 78 -5.24 -6.61 13.09
CA SER A 78 -4.19 -6.30 12.13
C SER A 78 -4.77 -5.92 10.77
N TRP A 79 -3.91 -5.39 9.91
CA TRP A 79 -4.27 -4.86 8.61
C TRP A 79 -3.51 -5.61 7.52
N HIS A 80 -4.25 -6.21 6.61
CA HIS A 80 -3.70 -6.99 5.51
C HIS A 80 -4.09 -6.37 4.18
N MET A 81 -3.12 -6.20 3.31
CA MET A 81 -3.33 -5.86 1.91
C MET A 81 -3.76 -7.10 1.13
N ASP A 82 -4.87 -7.00 0.41
CA ASP A 82 -5.36 -8.04 -0.50
C ASP A 82 -4.66 -8.01 -1.87
N GLU A 83 -5.10 -8.85 -2.80
CA GLU A 83 -4.51 -8.96 -4.15
C GLU A 83 -4.71 -7.73 -5.03
N ARG A 84 -5.71 -6.91 -4.71
CA ARG A 84 -6.05 -5.69 -5.45
C ARG A 84 -5.46 -4.45 -4.79
N GLY A 85 -4.82 -4.59 -3.63
CA GLY A 85 -4.23 -3.49 -2.89
C GLY A 85 -5.18 -2.83 -1.89
N ASN A 86 -6.34 -3.43 -1.61
CA ASN A 86 -7.21 -2.95 -0.56
C ASN A 86 -6.64 -3.36 0.80
N ILE A 87 -6.67 -2.45 1.77
CA ILE A 87 -6.27 -2.73 3.15
C ILE A 87 -7.50 -3.20 3.93
N LEU A 88 -7.52 -4.48 4.27
CA LEU A 88 -8.60 -5.13 5.00
C LEU A 88 -8.22 -5.28 6.48
N ARG A 89 -9.19 -5.01 7.36
CA ARG A 89 -9.07 -5.33 8.79
C ARG A 89 -9.27 -6.82 8.96
N VAL A 90 -8.34 -7.48 9.64
CA VAL A 90 -8.45 -8.89 10.01
C VAL A 90 -8.37 -9.04 11.54
N GLU A 91 -9.01 -10.08 12.07
CA GLU A 91 -8.88 -10.42 13.49
C GLU A 91 -7.43 -10.86 13.75
N GLY A 92 -6.75 -10.18 14.67
CA GLY A 92 -5.40 -10.55 15.07
C GLY A 92 -5.46 -11.77 15.97
N VAL A 93 -4.84 -12.86 15.54
CA VAL A 93 -4.64 -14.02 16.40
C VAL A 93 -3.57 -13.63 17.43
N ARG A 94 -3.95 -13.56 18.71
CA ARG A 94 -2.96 -13.47 19.80
C ARG A 94 -2.15 -14.77 19.77
N GLY A 95 -0.92 -14.69 19.29
CA GLY A 95 0.09 -15.74 19.46
C GLY A 95 0.52 -15.87 20.91
#